data_AF-A0A4U2ZYU7-F1
#
_entry.id   AF-A0A4U2ZYU7-F1
#
_cell.length_a   1.000
_cell.length_b   1.000
_cell.length_c   1.000
_cell.angle_alpha   90.00
_cell.angle_beta   90.00
_cell.angle_gamma   90.00
#
_symmetry.space_group_name_H-M   'P 1'
#
loop_
_entity.id
_entity.type
_entity.pdbx_description
1 polymer ?
#
loop_
_entity_poly.entity_id
_entity_poly.type
_entity_poly.pdbx_seq_one_letter_code
_entity_poly.pdbx_strand_id
1 'polypeptide(L)'
;IPTSQPYSPNSPFTELYGKVIWVFPNAKKITTEGYGVVGSVFAPNAVLETKGGSINGQAFVGAVQQTGGFEFHNFKFNWQHWNKPSTGKVKIKKVDSNNDNKELMGAKFHIEDSNKKV
;
A
#
# COMPACT_ATOMS: atom_id res chain seq x y z
N ILE A 1 11.05 20.13 -16.32
CA ILE A 1 9.70 19.61 -16.01
C ILE A 1 9.85 18.82 -14.72
N PRO A 2 9.11 19.14 -13.65
CA PRO A 2 9.12 18.32 -12.44
C PRO A 2 8.69 16.90 -12.81
N THR A 3 9.56 15.92 -12.58
CA THR A 3 9.29 14.50 -12.87
C THR A 3 8.61 13.79 -11.70
N SER A 4 8.35 14.51 -10.60
CA SER A 4 7.80 13.96 -9.37
C SER A 4 6.32 14.30 -9.22
N GLN A 5 5.55 13.27 -8.85
CA GLN A 5 4.17 13.45 -8.43
C GLN A 5 4.18 14.02 -7.00
N PRO A 6 3.41 15.08 -6.69
CA PRO A 6 3.34 15.61 -5.34
C PRO A 6 2.91 14.52 -4.36
N TYR A 7 3.62 14.40 -3.24
CA TYR A 7 3.24 13.48 -2.17
C TYR A 7 1.84 13.83 -1.66
N SER A 8 0.90 12.91 -1.84
CA SER A 8 -0.48 13.06 -1.36
C SER A 8 -0.76 12.01 -0.29
N PRO A 9 -0.78 12.37 1.00
CA PRO A 9 -0.89 11.39 2.09
C PRO A 9 -2.19 10.57 2.05
N ASN A 10 -3.25 11.12 1.45
CA ASN A 10 -4.56 10.47 1.36
C ASN A 10 -4.78 9.72 0.02
N SER A 11 -3.74 9.57 -0.79
CA SER A 11 -3.82 8.81 -2.04
C SER A 11 -3.76 7.31 -1.76
N PRO A 12 -4.58 6.47 -2.44
CA PRO A 12 -4.44 5.01 -2.36
C PRO A 12 -3.04 4.55 -2.77
N PHE A 13 -2.33 5.28 -3.63
CA PHE A 13 -0.94 4.97 -3.98
C PHE A 13 0.03 5.17 -2.80
N THR A 14 -0.21 6.18 -1.98
CA THR A 14 0.63 6.45 -0.79
C THR A 14 0.49 5.36 0.26
N GLU A 15 -0.71 4.81 0.42
CA GLU A 15 -0.94 3.66 1.28
C GLU A 15 -0.16 2.42 0.83
N LEU A 16 0.04 2.24 -0.48
CA LEU A 16 0.74 1.08 -1.04
C LEU A 16 2.27 1.14 -0.87
N TYR A 17 2.88 2.33 -0.80
CA TYR A 17 4.34 2.48 -0.63
C TYR A 17 4.87 1.73 0.60
N GLY A 18 4.10 1.73 1.69
CA GLY A 18 4.44 1.04 2.94
C GLY A 18 4.03 -0.44 2.98
N LYS A 19 3.42 -0.98 1.92
CA LYS A 19 2.81 -2.33 1.92
C LYS A 19 3.38 -3.28 0.87
N VAL A 20 4.24 -2.80 -0.03
CA VAL A 20 4.80 -3.63 -1.11
C VAL A 20 6.31 -3.76 -0.96
N ILE A 21 6.81 -5.00 -1.12
CA ILE A 21 8.23 -5.30 -1.29
C ILE A 21 8.39 -6.16 -2.55
N TRP A 22 9.21 -5.71 -3.48
CA TRP A 22 9.66 -6.47 -4.63
C TRP A 22 10.96 -7.20 -4.30
N VAL A 23 11.01 -8.52 -4.42
CA VAL A 23 12.15 -9.34 -4.00
C VAL A 23 12.71 -10.10 -5.20
N PHE A 24 13.89 -9.69 -5.66
CA PHE A 24 14.58 -10.25 -6.83
C PHE A 24 16.01 -10.67 -6.46
N PRO A 25 16.20 -11.76 -5.70
CA PRO A 25 17.50 -12.11 -5.12
C PRO A 25 18.54 -12.48 -6.18
N ASN A 26 18.09 -13.02 -7.32
CA ASN A 26 18.96 -13.48 -8.40
C ASN A 26 19.09 -12.48 -9.57
N ALA A 27 18.36 -11.37 -9.52
CA ALA A 27 18.45 -10.36 -10.58
C ALA A 27 19.87 -9.78 -10.60
N LYS A 28 20.40 -9.62 -11.82
CA LYS A 28 21.69 -8.94 -12.08
C LYS A 28 21.49 -7.51 -12.58
N LYS A 29 20.31 -7.21 -13.09
CA LYS A 29 19.94 -5.90 -13.61
C LYS A 29 18.45 -5.64 -13.34
N ILE A 30 18.13 -4.42 -12.94
CA ILE A 30 16.77 -3.87 -12.86
C ILE A 30 16.78 -2.56 -13.66
N THR A 31 15.74 -2.33 -14.46
CA THR A 31 15.60 -1.11 -15.27
C THR A 31 14.28 -0.41 -14.97
N THR A 32 14.32 0.91 -14.80
CA THR A 32 13.11 1.74 -14.65
C THR A 32 13.25 3.03 -15.46
N GLU A 33 12.24 3.41 -16.24
CA GLU A 33 12.29 4.63 -17.08
C GLU A 33 10.97 5.38 -17.00
N GLY A 34 11.00 6.64 -16.58
CA GLY A 34 9.86 7.58 -16.66
C GLY A 34 8.69 7.32 -15.71
N TYR A 35 8.74 6.30 -14.85
CA TYR A 35 7.63 5.94 -13.94
C TYR A 35 8.07 5.83 -12.47
N GLY A 36 7.10 6.01 -11.57
CA GLY A 36 7.27 5.76 -10.14
C GLY A 36 7.01 4.29 -9.78
N VAL A 37 8.01 3.61 -9.26
CA VAL A 37 7.87 2.26 -8.65
C VAL A 37 7.26 2.40 -7.27
N VAL A 38 6.20 1.66 -7.02
CA VAL A 38 5.50 1.61 -5.72
C VAL A 38 6.15 0.56 -4.83
N GLY A 39 6.54 0.94 -3.62
CA GLY A 39 7.06 0.01 -2.62
C GLY A 39 8.58 -0.14 -2.63
N SER A 40 9.07 -0.95 -1.71
CA SER A 40 10.51 -1.18 -1.54
C SER A 40 11.02 -2.22 -2.55
N VAL A 41 12.25 -2.07 -3.02
CA VAL A 41 12.91 -2.98 -3.97
C VAL A 41 14.11 -3.62 -3.29
N PHE A 42 14.13 -4.94 -3.22
CA PHE A 42 15.23 -5.74 -2.70
C PHE A 42 15.81 -6.61 -3.83
N ALA A 43 16.96 -6.19 -4.37
CA ALA A 43 17.68 -6.86 -5.44
C ALA A 43 19.20 -6.68 -5.22
N PRO A 44 19.78 -7.32 -4.18
CA PRO A 44 21.13 -7.01 -3.70
C PRO A 44 22.23 -7.31 -4.71
N ASN A 45 21.95 -8.21 -5.68
CA ASN A 45 22.90 -8.61 -6.71
C ASN A 45 22.73 -7.84 -8.02
N ALA A 46 21.83 -6.86 -8.07
CA ALA A 46 21.48 -6.15 -9.29
C ALA A 46 22.11 -4.75 -9.37
N VAL A 47 22.48 -4.35 -10.60
CA VAL A 47 22.62 -2.94 -10.96
C VAL A 47 21.23 -2.39 -11.29
N LEU A 48 20.81 -1.34 -10.61
CA LEU A 48 19.60 -0.58 -10.90
C LEU A 48 19.93 0.55 -11.89
N GLU A 49 19.47 0.42 -13.13
CA GLU A 49 19.59 1.46 -14.15
C GLU A 49 18.29 2.26 -14.24
N THR A 50 18.40 3.58 -14.14
CA THR A 50 17.24 4.47 -14.15
C THR A 50 17.34 5.61 -15.15
N LYS A 51 16.19 6.04 -15.66
CA LYS A 51 16.06 7.21 -16.56
C LYS A 51 14.77 7.97 -16.24
N GLY A 52 14.85 8.89 -15.27
CA GLY A 52 13.70 9.60 -14.71
C GLY A 52 12.70 8.68 -14.00
N GLY A 53 11.71 9.26 -13.31
CA GLY A 53 10.78 8.51 -12.46
C GLY A 53 11.28 8.41 -11.01
N SER A 54 10.77 7.44 -10.24
CA SER A 54 11.16 7.30 -8.84
C SER A 54 11.01 5.90 -8.27
N ILE A 55 11.65 5.62 -7.13
CA ILE A 55 11.24 4.55 -6.20
C ILE A 55 10.56 5.20 -4.98
N ASN A 56 9.27 4.90 -4.83
CA ASN A 56 8.43 5.28 -3.69
C ASN A 56 8.49 4.20 -2.62
N GLY A 57 9.69 4.00 -2.09
CA GLY A 57 10.01 2.97 -1.11
C GLY A 57 11.50 2.99 -0.80
N GLN A 58 12.00 1.92 -0.17
CA GLN A 58 13.43 1.75 0.09
C GLN A 58 14.06 0.89 -1.02
N ALA A 59 15.28 1.23 -1.45
CA ALA A 59 16.02 0.47 -2.45
C ALA A 59 17.24 -0.21 -1.82
N PHE A 60 17.27 -1.54 -1.87
CA PHE A 60 18.39 -2.38 -1.45
C PHE A 60 18.93 -3.09 -2.70
N VAL A 61 19.85 -2.43 -3.38
CA VAL A 61 20.41 -2.87 -4.68
C VAL A 61 21.94 -2.83 -4.63
N GLY A 62 22.59 -3.62 -5.49
CA GLY A 62 24.05 -3.73 -5.50
C GLY A 62 24.76 -2.47 -6.00
N ALA A 63 24.19 -1.81 -7.01
CA ALA A 63 24.66 -0.52 -7.50
C ALA A 63 23.50 0.26 -8.15
N VAL A 64 23.67 1.58 -8.28
CA VAL A 64 22.71 2.46 -8.97
C VAL A 64 23.42 3.20 -10.10
N GLN A 65 22.83 3.18 -11.28
CA GLN A 65 23.19 4.02 -12.42
C GLN A 65 22.01 4.93 -12.76
N GLN A 66 22.06 6.16 -12.23
CA GLN A 66 20.94 7.09 -12.31
C GLN A 66 21.12 8.11 -13.44
N THR A 67 20.09 8.24 -14.26
CA THR A 67 19.98 9.29 -15.28
C THR A 67 18.58 9.92 -15.28
N GLY A 68 18.40 11.01 -16.04
CA GLY A 68 17.08 11.61 -16.29
C GLY A 68 16.37 12.19 -15.06
N GLY A 69 17.09 12.49 -13.98
CA GLY A 69 16.51 13.08 -12.76
C GLY A 69 15.69 12.10 -11.90
N PHE A 70 16.07 10.82 -11.88
CA PHE A 70 15.41 9.81 -11.03
C PHE A 70 15.46 10.17 -9.54
N GLU A 71 14.41 9.83 -8.79
CA GLU A 71 14.31 10.14 -7.37
C GLU A 71 14.12 8.89 -6.49
N PHE A 72 14.70 8.93 -5.29
CA PHE A 72 14.42 7.96 -4.24
C PHE A 72 13.70 8.66 -3.09
N HIS A 73 12.49 8.22 -2.76
CA HIS A 73 11.71 8.84 -1.68
C HIS A 73 11.89 8.17 -0.31
N ASN A 74 12.47 6.96 -0.26
CA ASN A 74 12.80 6.23 0.97
C ASN A 74 11.60 6.05 1.93
N PHE A 75 10.39 5.89 1.39
CA PHE A 75 9.21 5.57 2.20
C PHE A 75 9.41 4.21 2.87
N LYS A 76 9.35 4.19 4.20
CA LYS A 76 9.62 2.98 4.98
C LYS A 76 8.47 1.99 4.84
N PHE A 77 8.81 0.72 4.71
CA PHE A 77 7.81 -0.34 4.80
C PHE A 77 7.15 -0.31 6.18
N ASN A 78 5.83 -0.46 6.22
CA ASN A 78 5.06 -0.44 7.45
C ASN A 78 4.84 -1.88 7.93
N TRP A 79 5.85 -2.43 8.60
CA TRP A 79 5.81 -3.77 9.21
C TRP A 79 4.60 -3.97 10.13
N GLN A 80 4.16 -2.92 10.82
CA GLN A 80 3.04 -2.99 11.76
C GLN A 80 1.70 -3.15 11.03
N HIS A 81 1.52 -2.51 9.87
CA HIS A 81 0.33 -2.67 9.03
C HIS A 81 0.31 -4.00 8.27
N TRP A 82 1.47 -4.59 7.95
CA TRP A 82 1.53 -5.90 7.30
C TRP A 82 0.84 -7.00 8.13
N ASN A 83 1.01 -6.96 9.45
CA ASN A 83 0.45 -7.96 10.37
C ASN A 83 -0.90 -7.55 10.97
N LYS A 84 -1.52 -6.45 10.52
CA LYS A 84 -2.79 -6.00 11.08
C LYS A 84 -3.92 -6.45 10.15
N PRO A 85 -4.78 -7.39 10.57
CA PRO A 85 -6.01 -7.68 9.83
C PRO A 85 -6.78 -6.38 9.63
N SER A 86 -7.29 -6.15 8.42
CA SER A 86 -8.19 -5.03 8.17
C SER A 86 -9.43 -5.20 9.04
N THR A 87 -9.59 -4.35 10.06
CA THR A 87 -10.78 -4.32 10.90
C THR A 87 -11.79 -3.33 10.31
N GLY A 88 -13.05 -3.76 10.16
CA GLY A 88 -14.16 -2.89 9.74
C GLY A 88 -15.08 -2.53 10.91
N LYS A 89 -16.00 -1.59 10.68
CA LYS A 89 -17.13 -1.32 11.58
C LYS A 89 -18.43 -1.59 10.83
N VAL A 90 -19.34 -2.32 11.47
CA VAL A 90 -20.70 -2.55 10.97
C VAL A 90 -21.68 -1.84 11.90
N LYS A 91 -22.63 -1.11 11.32
CA LYS A 91 -23.75 -0.52 12.07
C LYS A 91 -25.05 -1.18 11.60
N ILE A 92 -25.75 -1.84 12.52
CA ILE A 92 -27.05 -2.47 12.25
C ILE A 92 -28.14 -1.58 12.84
N LYS A 93 -29.15 -1.25 12.04
CA LYS A 93 -30.34 -0.48 12.46
C LYS A 93 -31.58 -1.33 12.15
N LYS A 94 -32.43 -1.58 13.15
CA LYS A 94 -33.72 -2.25 12.93
C LYS A 94 -34.82 -1.22 12.72
N VAL A 95 -35.55 -1.38 11.64
CA VAL A 95 -36.66 -0.50 11.26
C VAL A 95 -37.94 -1.29 11.02
N ASP A 96 -39.06 -0.58 10.99
CA ASP A 96 -40.38 -1.09 10.58
C ASP A 96 -40.38 -1.39 9.07
N SER A 97 -40.96 -2.50 8.63
CA SER A 97 -40.95 -2.90 7.21
C SER A 97 -41.70 -1.93 6.31
N ASN A 98 -42.63 -1.16 6.88
CA ASN A 98 -43.43 -0.19 6.15
C ASN A 98 -42.92 1.24 6.35
N ASN A 99 -41.86 1.44 7.15
CA ASN A 99 -41.30 2.76 7.45
C ASN A 99 -39.83 2.68 7.95
N ASP A 100 -38.89 2.95 7.05
CA ASP A 100 -37.44 2.93 7.34
C ASP A 100 -36.96 3.99 8.34
N ASN A 101 -37.76 5.02 8.62
CA ASN A 101 -37.43 6.04 9.61
C ASN A 101 -37.87 5.64 11.02
N LYS A 102 -38.73 4.63 11.17
CA LYS A 102 -39.21 4.17 12.47
C LYS A 102 -38.29 3.09 13.02
N GLU A 103 -37.41 3.50 13.92
CA GLU A 103 -36.51 2.58 14.63
C GLU A 103 -37.27 1.72 15.63
N LEU A 104 -37.00 0.42 15.60
CA LEU A 104 -37.59 -0.55 16.52
C LEU A 104 -36.60 -0.86 17.65
N MET A 105 -36.94 -0.40 18.85
CA MET A 105 -36.12 -0.55 20.05
C MET A 105 -36.16 -1.98 20.60
N GLY A 106 -35.08 -2.39 21.28
CA GLY A 106 -35.04 -3.65 22.06
C GLY A 106 -34.54 -4.88 21.29
N ALA A 107 -34.25 -4.77 19.99
CA ALA A 107 -33.62 -5.84 19.24
C ALA A 107 -32.19 -6.12 19.76
N LYS A 108 -31.88 -7.40 19.99
CA LYS A 108 -30.53 -7.86 20.32
C LYS A 108 -29.95 -8.57 19.10
N PHE A 109 -28.74 -8.19 18.70
CA PHE A 109 -28.03 -8.79 17.58
C PHE A 109 -26.87 -9.61 18.08
N HIS A 110 -26.63 -10.73 17.42
CA HIS A 110 -25.47 -11.57 17.61
C HIS A 110 -24.75 -11.66 16.28
N ILE A 111 -23.45 -11.34 16.28
CA ILE A 111 -22.62 -11.39 15.09
C ILE A 111 -21.57 -12.45 15.37
N GLU A 112 -21.49 -13.44 14.48
CA GLU A 112 -20.51 -14.52 14.55
C GLU A 112 -19.67 -14.53 13.27
N ASP A 113 -18.43 -14.97 13.38
CA ASP A 113 -17.61 -15.30 12.21
C ASP A 113 -18.02 -16.65 11.58
N SER A 114 -17.37 -17.04 10.47
CA SER A 114 -17.63 -18.32 9.79
C SER A 114 -17.36 -19.56 10.66
N ASN A 115 -16.67 -19.40 11.79
CA ASN A 115 -16.35 -20.44 12.75
C ASN A 115 -17.26 -20.36 13.99
N LYS A 116 -18.35 -19.58 13.95
CA LYS A 116 -19.30 -19.37 15.05
C LYS A 116 -18.70 -18.69 16.28
N LYS A 117 -17.64 -17.90 16.09
CA LYS A 117 -17.01 -17.12 17.16
C LYS A 117 -17.55 -15.69 17.19
N VAL A 118 -17.80 -15.20 18.40
CA VAL A 118 -18.25 -13.83 18.72
C VAL A 118 -17.07 -12.90 18.93
#